data_AF-A0A0D0DWW7-F1
#
_entry.id   AF-A0A0D0DWW7-F1
#
_cell.length_a   1.000
_cell.length_b   1.000
_cell.length_c   1.000
_cell.angle_alpha   90.00
_cell.angle_beta   90.00
_cell.angle_gamma   90.00
#
_symmetry.space_group_name_H-M   'P 1'
#
loop_
_entity.id
_entity.type
_entity.pdbx_description
1 polymer ?
#
loop_
_entity_poly.entity_id
_entity_poly.type
_entity_poly.pdbx_seq_one_letter_code
_entity_poly.pdbx_strand_id
1 'polypeptide(L)'
;MQLVDNDTFLTQLSALFGSAKDKGTIWLTHKRLTYDGQDVTMTDGDARDTTSTKEYPCLIRVTDGKKAKFCTHVSPANLSKFHTAYGTLLKASFTALRKRDKKREKQRAEQFAKRKQRIAEPVIVSGPKRGNGRRKRQRLDKAAVKQERAVKKEDDKTPTLA
;
A
#
# COMPACT_ATOMS: atom_id res chain seq x y z
N MET A 1 -27.38 11.84 8.34
CA MET A 1 -25.91 11.96 8.37
C MET A 1 -25.61 13.43 8.66
N GLN A 2 -24.82 13.73 9.68
CA GLN A 2 -24.63 15.12 10.15
C GLN A 2 -23.37 15.74 9.52
N LEU A 3 -23.49 16.91 8.89
CA LEU A 3 -22.34 17.71 8.48
C LEU A 3 -21.83 18.49 9.69
N VAL A 4 -20.54 18.38 9.97
CA VAL A 4 -19.87 19.04 11.11
C VAL A 4 -18.63 19.78 10.62
N ASP A 5 -18.19 20.76 11.40
CA ASP A 5 -16.93 21.45 11.16
C ASP A 5 -15.72 20.54 11.44
N ASN A 6 -14.56 20.90 10.88
CA ASN A 6 -13.32 20.11 10.92
C ASN A 6 -12.84 19.80 12.34
N ASP A 7 -12.86 20.78 13.25
CA ASP A 7 -12.40 20.57 14.62
C ASP A 7 -13.39 19.73 15.43
N THR A 8 -14.68 19.96 15.20
CA THR A 8 -15.77 19.16 15.80
C THR A 8 -15.72 17.72 15.30
N PHE A 9 -15.37 17.50 14.03
CA PHE A 9 -15.17 16.18 13.46
C PHE A 9 -14.06 15.40 14.18
N LEU A 10 -12.90 16.04 14.41
CA LEU A 10 -11.76 15.39 15.06
C LEU A 10 -12.03 15.05 16.53
N THR A 11 -12.73 15.93 17.25
CA THR A 11 -13.12 15.68 18.65
C THR A 11 -14.13 14.54 18.77
N GLN A 12 -15.17 14.52 17.93
CA GLN A 12 -16.14 13.43 17.89
C GLN A 12 -15.49 12.10 17.48
N LEU A 13 -14.56 12.13 16.51
CA LEU A 13 -13.83 10.95 16.08
C LEU A 13 -12.94 10.38 17.19
N SER A 14 -12.26 11.25 17.94
CA SER A 14 -11.47 10.85 19.11
C SER A 14 -12.32 10.15 20.17
N ALA A 15 -13.48 10.74 20.52
CA ALA A 15 -14.42 10.15 21.45
C ALA A 15 -14.94 8.78 20.95
N LEU A 16 -15.20 8.66 19.65
CA LEU A 16 -15.64 7.41 19.03
C LEU A 16 -14.58 6.31 19.16
N PHE A 17 -13.31 6.61 18.87
CA PHE A 17 -12.21 5.65 19.05
C PHE A 17 -12.04 5.22 20.52
N GLY A 18 -12.27 6.13 21.47
CA GLY A 18 -12.28 5.80 22.89
C GLY A 18 -13.39 4.80 23.24
N SER A 19 -14.60 5.02 22.72
CA SER A 19 -15.76 4.16 23.00
C SER A 19 -15.69 2.78 22.32
N ALA A 20 -15.08 2.67 21.14
CA ALA A 20 -15.02 1.46 20.33
C ALA A 20 -13.73 0.64 20.55
N LYS A 21 -12.99 0.89 21.64
CA LYS A 21 -11.67 0.29 21.88
C LYS A 21 -11.73 -1.23 22.04
N ASP A 22 -12.74 -1.74 22.72
CA ASP A 22 -12.86 -3.18 23.00
C ASP A 22 -13.65 -3.92 21.92
N LYS A 23 -14.72 -3.30 21.41
CA LYS A 23 -15.63 -3.87 20.42
C LYS A 23 -16.20 -2.77 19.53
N GLY A 24 -16.16 -2.99 18.22
CA GLY A 24 -16.74 -2.08 17.24
C GLY A 24 -15.95 -2.08 15.94
N THR A 25 -16.51 -1.46 14.92
CA THR A 25 -15.79 -1.21 13.67
C THR A 25 -16.20 0.17 13.21
N ILE A 26 -15.22 1.04 13.07
CA ILE A 26 -15.43 2.40 12.59
C ILE A 26 -15.00 2.43 11.13
N TRP A 27 -15.94 2.76 10.24
CA TRP A 27 -15.68 2.96 8.83
C TRP A 27 -15.42 4.43 8.57
N LEU A 28 -14.23 4.73 8.04
CA LEU A 28 -13.88 6.03 7.50
C LEU A 28 -13.82 5.94 5.97
N THR A 29 -14.53 6.83 5.28
CA THR A 29 -14.49 6.89 3.81
C THR A 29 -14.10 8.28 3.37
N HIS A 30 -13.07 8.37 2.52
CA HIS A 30 -12.64 9.61 1.89
C HIS A 30 -13.11 9.59 0.44
N LYS A 31 -13.80 10.64 0.01
CA LYS A 31 -14.24 10.79 -1.39
C LYS A 31 -13.98 12.22 -1.85
N ARG A 32 -13.62 12.37 -3.12
CA ARG A 32 -13.61 13.68 -3.78
C ARG A 32 -15.05 14.19 -3.83
N LEU A 33 -15.28 15.41 -3.33
CA LEU A 33 -16.55 16.08 -3.46
C LEU A 33 -16.56 16.83 -4.78
N THR A 34 -17.39 16.37 -5.72
CA THR A 34 -17.57 16.98 -7.04
C THR A 34 -18.90 17.73 -7.17
N TYR A 35 -19.68 17.80 -6.08
CA TYR A 35 -21.06 18.25 -6.08
C TYR A 35 -21.19 19.56 -5.30
N ASP A 36 -21.58 20.63 -6.00
CA ASP A 36 -21.78 21.99 -5.45
C ASP A 36 -23.26 22.32 -5.19
N GLY A 37 -24.15 21.32 -5.08
CA GLY A 37 -25.57 21.53 -4.75
C GLY A 37 -26.54 21.60 -5.95
N GLN A 38 -26.05 21.42 -7.18
CA GLN A 38 -26.89 21.25 -8.38
C GLN A 38 -26.82 19.80 -8.86
N ASP A 39 -27.93 19.27 -9.38
CA ASP A 39 -28.04 17.89 -9.88
C ASP A 39 -27.13 17.67 -11.10
N VAL A 40 -25.85 17.38 -10.85
CA VAL A 40 -24.86 17.14 -11.91
C VAL A 40 -25.01 15.69 -12.34
N THR A 41 -25.42 15.47 -13.59
CA THR A 41 -25.33 14.17 -14.26
C THR A 41 -23.88 13.71 -14.18
N MET A 42 -23.62 12.61 -13.48
CA MET A 42 -22.30 12.00 -13.39
C MET A 42 -21.89 11.51 -14.79
N THR A 43 -21.18 12.34 -15.55
CA THR A 43 -20.51 11.88 -16.77
C THR A 43 -19.23 11.16 -16.33
N ASP A 44 -19.08 9.90 -16.70
CA ASP A 44 -17.97 9.01 -16.29
C ASP A 44 -16.56 9.53 -16.66
N GLY A 45 -16.47 10.63 -17.44
CA GLY A 45 -15.22 11.22 -17.92
C GLY A 45 -14.42 12.01 -16.87
N ASP A 46 -15.06 12.65 -15.89
CA ASP A 46 -14.38 13.59 -14.98
C ASP A 46 -13.60 12.92 -13.83
N ALA A 47 -13.85 11.63 -13.58
CA ALA A 47 -13.22 10.90 -12.47
C ALA A 47 -11.74 10.54 -12.75
N ARG A 48 -11.32 10.55 -14.02
CA ARG A 48 -9.97 10.15 -14.46
C ARG A 48 -9.15 11.26 -15.09
N ASP A 49 -9.71 12.46 -15.25
CA ASP A 49 -8.99 13.54 -15.88
C ASP A 49 -7.93 14.12 -14.93
N THR A 50 -6.69 13.62 -15.05
CA THR A 50 -5.51 14.15 -14.36
C THR A 50 -5.02 15.48 -14.96
N THR A 51 -5.66 15.99 -16.01
CA THR A 51 -5.27 17.24 -16.69
C THR A 51 -6.07 18.46 -16.21
N SER A 52 -7.16 18.24 -15.46
CA SER A 52 -7.95 19.33 -14.89
C SER A 52 -7.21 19.99 -13.71
N THR A 53 -6.89 21.28 -13.84
CA THR A 53 -6.35 22.15 -12.77
C THR A 53 -7.35 22.49 -11.67
N LYS A 54 -8.57 21.92 -11.72
CA LYS A 54 -9.63 22.22 -10.77
C LYS A 54 -9.36 21.52 -9.44
N GLU A 55 -9.33 22.30 -8.36
CA GLU A 55 -9.20 21.79 -7.01
C GLU A 55 -10.57 21.39 -6.46
N TYR A 56 -10.63 20.26 -5.75
CA TYR A 56 -11.88 19.74 -5.21
C TYR A 56 -11.76 19.53 -3.70
N PRO A 57 -12.80 19.89 -2.92
CA PRO A 57 -12.86 19.53 -1.52
C PRO A 57 -12.89 18.00 -1.34
N CYS A 58 -12.35 17.54 -0.21
CA CYS A 58 -12.45 16.15 0.21
C CYS A 58 -13.60 15.98 1.20
N LEU A 59 -14.50 15.05 0.92
CA LEU A 59 -15.56 14.63 1.83
C LEU A 59 -15.09 13.42 2.64
N ILE A 60 -15.03 13.60 3.95
CA ILE A 60 -14.66 12.55 4.89
C ILE A 60 -15.90 12.15 5.69
N ARG A 61 -16.19 10.86 5.72
CA ARG A 61 -17.37 10.29 6.38
C ARG A 61 -16.97 9.28 7.41
N VAL A 62 -17.68 9.27 8.53
CA VAL A 62 -17.50 8.31 9.62
C VAL A 62 -18.82 7.62 9.90
N THR A 63 -18.77 6.29 10.05
CA THR A 63 -19.89 5.50 10.55
C THR A 63 -19.40 4.38 11.45
N ASP A 64 -20.13 4.11 12.53
CA ASP A 64 -19.97 2.90 13.37
C ASP A 64 -21.07 1.86 13.07
N GLY A 65 -21.75 2.02 11.92
CA GLY A 65 -22.89 1.18 11.50
C GLY A 65 -24.18 1.43 12.29
N LYS A 66 -24.09 2.08 13.46
CA LYS A 66 -25.21 2.37 14.36
C LYS A 66 -25.58 3.87 14.33
N LYS A 67 -25.33 4.57 15.43
CA LYS A 67 -25.81 5.94 15.71
C LYS A 67 -24.82 7.03 15.28
N ALA A 68 -23.52 6.77 15.39
CA ALA A 68 -22.49 7.73 14.98
C ALA A 68 -22.40 7.76 13.44
N LYS A 69 -22.90 8.84 12.82
CA LYS A 69 -22.88 9.07 11.37
C LYS A 69 -22.70 10.56 11.07
N PHE A 70 -21.46 11.00 10.95
CA PHE A 70 -21.09 12.39 10.69
C PHE A 70 -20.05 12.50 9.57
N CYS A 71 -19.96 13.68 8.95
CA CYS A 71 -19.03 13.97 7.88
C CYS A 71 -18.51 15.41 7.95
N THR A 72 -17.37 15.66 7.34
CA THR A 72 -16.80 17.00 7.16
C THR A 72 -16.37 17.23 5.71
N HIS A 73 -16.37 18.49 5.30
CA HIS A 73 -15.82 18.96 4.04
C HIS A 73 -14.46 19.63 4.30
N VAL A 74 -13.41 19.08 3.69
CA VAL A 74 -12.06 19.62 3.80
C VAL A 74 -11.71 20.34 2.51
N SER A 75 -11.60 21.67 2.58
CA SER A 75 -11.12 22.50 1.47
C SER A 75 -9.64 22.20 1.16
N PRO A 76 -9.21 22.24 -0.11
CA PRO A 76 -7.82 22.03 -0.51
C PRO A 76 -6.84 22.94 0.26
N ALA A 77 -7.20 24.20 0.52
CA ALA A 77 -6.36 25.15 1.27
C ALA A 77 -6.04 24.71 2.71
N ASN A 78 -6.98 24.02 3.36
CA ASN A 78 -6.86 23.56 4.75
C ASN A 78 -6.45 22.09 4.88
N LEU A 79 -6.23 21.41 3.76
CA LEU A 79 -5.98 19.96 3.71
C LEU A 79 -4.74 19.56 4.50
N SER A 80 -3.63 20.30 4.36
CA SER A 80 -2.37 19.99 5.03
C SER A 80 -2.48 20.08 6.56
N LYS A 81 -3.15 21.12 7.06
CA LYS A 81 -3.40 21.32 8.51
C LYS A 81 -4.29 20.20 9.05
N PHE A 82 -5.39 19.92 8.35
CA PHE A 82 -6.32 18.86 8.73
C PHE A 82 -5.64 17.49 8.73
N HIS A 83 -4.88 17.15 7.67
CA HIS A 83 -4.16 15.87 7.56
C HIS A 83 -3.13 15.68 8.67
N THR A 84 -2.48 16.75 9.11
CA THR A 84 -1.51 16.67 10.21
C THR A 84 -2.22 16.30 11.52
N ALA A 85 -3.28 17.03 11.89
CA ALA A 85 -4.05 16.77 13.10
C ALA A 85 -4.80 15.43 13.07
N TYR A 86 -5.37 15.09 11.91
CA TYR A 86 -6.03 13.80 11.69
C TYR A 86 -5.03 12.64 11.75
N GLY A 87 -3.85 12.79 11.15
CA GLY A 87 -2.81 11.78 11.15
C GLY A 87 -2.22 11.52 12.53
N THR A 88 -2.04 12.55 13.36
CA THR A 88 -1.63 12.38 14.76
C THR A 88 -2.71 11.66 15.57
N LEU A 89 -3.98 12.04 15.40
CA LEU A 89 -5.12 11.38 16.04
C LEU A 89 -5.20 9.88 15.69
N LEU A 90 -5.08 9.53 14.40
CA LEU A 90 -5.12 8.13 13.96
C LEU A 90 -3.97 7.32 14.56
N LYS A 91 -2.74 7.86 14.54
CA LYS A 91 -1.57 7.18 15.13
C LYS A 91 -1.74 6.96 16.63
N ALA A 92 -2.29 7.94 17.35
CA ALA A 92 -2.57 7.83 18.77
C ALA A 92 -3.69 6.81 19.08
N SER A 93 -4.66 6.67 18.18
CA SER A 93 -5.80 5.76 18.35
C SER A 93 -5.46 4.31 17.97
N PHE A 94 -4.63 4.08 16.95
CA PHE A 94 -4.30 2.76 16.40
C PHE A 94 -3.13 2.06 17.14
N THR A 95 -3.22 1.97 18.46
CA THR A 95 -2.15 1.39 19.31
C THR A 95 -2.25 -0.14 19.44
N ALA A 96 -3.43 -0.72 19.25
CA ALA A 96 -3.71 -2.13 19.51
C ALA A 96 -3.33 -3.08 18.35
N LEU A 97 -2.69 -2.58 17.29
CA LEU A 97 -2.27 -3.43 16.17
C LEU A 97 -1.09 -4.31 16.56
N ARG A 98 -1.05 -5.53 16.02
CA ARG A 98 0.09 -6.44 16.19
C ARG A 98 1.37 -5.73 15.71
N LYS A 99 2.38 -5.73 16.58
CA LYS A 99 3.69 -5.16 16.25
C LYS A 99 4.27 -5.83 15.01
N ARG A 100 4.95 -5.02 14.18
CA ARG A 100 5.63 -5.52 12.98
C ARG A 100 6.74 -6.50 13.39
N ASP A 101 6.70 -7.71 12.84
CA ASP A 101 7.72 -8.74 13.06
C ASP A 101 9.00 -8.41 12.27
N LYS A 102 9.80 -7.47 12.77
CA LYS A 102 11.05 -7.00 12.12
C LYS A 102 11.99 -8.16 11.77
N LYS A 103 12.03 -9.22 12.60
CA LYS A 103 12.83 -10.43 12.35
C LYS A 103 12.38 -11.16 11.08
N ARG A 104 11.08 -11.36 10.89
CA ARG A 104 10.51 -12.08 9.74
C ARG A 104 10.70 -11.27 8.45
N GLU A 105 10.57 -9.96 8.54
CA GLU A 105 10.78 -9.05 7.41
C GLU A 105 12.26 -8.99 7.00
N LYS A 106 13.17 -8.84 7.97
CA LYS A 106 14.62 -8.91 7.73
C LYS A 106 15.03 -10.24 7.10
N GLN A 107 14.51 -11.36 7.60
CA GLN A 107 14.76 -12.67 7.01
C GLN A 107 14.25 -12.79 5.57
N ARG A 108 13.06 -12.25 5.25
CA ARG A 108 12.58 -12.21 3.86
C ARG A 108 13.47 -11.34 2.98
N ALA A 109 13.87 -10.17 3.46
CA ALA A 109 14.74 -9.26 2.71
C ALA A 109 16.11 -9.90 2.45
N GLU A 110 16.71 -10.55 3.46
CA GLU A 110 17.97 -11.30 3.31
C GLU A 110 17.83 -12.49 2.36
N GLN A 111 16.73 -13.26 2.45
CA GLN A 111 16.47 -14.37 1.51
C GLN A 111 16.30 -13.88 0.08
N PHE A 112 15.61 -12.75 -0.11
CA PHE A 112 15.45 -12.13 -1.41
C PHE A 112 16.78 -11.63 -1.96
N ALA A 113 17.60 -10.97 -1.13
CA ALA A 113 18.94 -10.52 -1.50
C ALA A 113 19.85 -11.69 -1.86
N LYS A 114 19.89 -12.76 -1.05
CA LYS A 114 20.65 -13.99 -1.34
C LYS A 114 20.18 -14.67 -2.63
N ARG A 115 18.87 -14.69 -2.88
CA ARG A 115 18.31 -15.22 -4.13
C ARG A 115 18.76 -14.38 -5.33
N LYS A 116 18.73 -13.04 -5.21
CA LYS A 116 19.20 -12.13 -6.26
C LYS A 116 20.69 -12.28 -6.52
N GLN A 117 21.52 -12.38 -5.48
CA GLN A 117 22.96 -12.63 -5.59
C GLN A 117 23.24 -13.97 -6.28
N ARG A 118 22.57 -15.05 -5.89
CA ARG A 118 22.72 -16.37 -6.52
C ARG A 118 22.26 -16.41 -7.99
N ILE A 119 21.34 -15.53 -8.38
CA ILE A 119 20.92 -15.37 -9.78
C ILE A 119 21.95 -14.54 -10.55
N ALA A 120 22.57 -13.53 -9.91
CA ALA A 120 23.57 -12.66 -10.52
C ALA A 120 24.95 -13.31 -10.66
N GLU A 121 25.34 -14.21 -9.75
CA GLU A 121 26.62 -14.91 -9.79
C GLU A 121 26.59 -16.05 -10.83
N PRO A 122 27.40 -15.97 -11.91
CA PRO A 122 27.43 -17.00 -12.93
C PRO A 122 28.07 -18.29 -12.41
N VAL A 123 27.41 -19.44 -12.60
CA VAL A 123 28.03 -20.75 -12.34
C VAL A 123 29.13 -21.01 -13.37
N ILE A 124 30.38 -20.97 -12.90
CA ILE A 124 31.56 -21.30 -13.70
C ILE A 124 31.65 -22.82 -13.84
N VAL A 125 31.52 -23.34 -15.05
CA VAL A 125 31.71 -24.76 -15.35
C VAL A 125 33.19 -25.07 -15.51
N SER A 126 33.76 -25.85 -14.59
CA SER A 126 35.16 -26.28 -14.64
C SER A 126 35.32 -27.80 -14.54
N GLY A 127 36.44 -28.32 -15.08
CA GLY A 127 36.82 -29.72 -14.97
C GLY A 127 36.74 -30.56 -16.26
N PRO A 128 37.25 -31.80 -16.22
CA PRO A 128 37.41 -32.65 -17.40
C PRO A 128 36.07 -33.17 -17.95
N LYS A 129 35.95 -33.23 -19.29
CA LYS A 129 34.74 -33.70 -20.00
C LYS A 129 34.52 -35.22 -19.88
N ARG A 130 35.60 -35.98 -19.67
CA ARG A 130 35.64 -37.45 -19.62
C ARG A 130 36.44 -37.91 -18.39
N GLY A 131 36.24 -39.15 -17.96
CA GLY A 131 36.98 -39.74 -16.84
C GLY A 131 36.57 -39.22 -15.47
N ASN A 132 37.49 -39.32 -14.50
CA ASN A 132 37.26 -38.90 -13.12
C ASN A 132 36.95 -37.39 -13.08
N GLY A 133 35.90 -36.98 -12.38
CA GLY A 133 35.43 -35.58 -12.35
C GLY A 133 34.31 -35.23 -13.34
N ARG A 134 33.98 -36.09 -14.32
CA ARG A 134 32.85 -35.88 -15.26
C ARG A 134 31.52 -35.63 -14.55
N ARG A 135 31.21 -36.38 -13.48
CA ARG A 135 29.98 -36.21 -12.69
C ARG A 135 29.90 -34.83 -12.01
N LYS A 136 31.04 -34.25 -11.60
CA LYS A 136 31.09 -32.91 -11.02
C LYS A 136 30.79 -31.85 -12.09
N ARG A 137 31.42 -31.96 -13.26
CA ARG A 137 31.14 -31.09 -14.42
C ARG A 137 29.67 -31.13 -14.85
N GLN A 138 29.07 -32.32 -14.98
CA GLN A 138 27.64 -32.46 -15.32
C GLN A 138 26.70 -31.78 -14.31
N ARG A 139 27.07 -31.72 -13.03
CA ARG A 139 26.29 -31.00 -12.01
C ARG A 139 26.38 -29.49 -12.20
N LEU A 140 27.57 -28.98 -12.56
CA LEU A 140 27.79 -27.57 -12.87
C LEU A 140 27.02 -27.17 -14.15
N ASP A 141 27.07 -27.99 -15.20
CA ASP A 141 26.31 -27.77 -16.44
C ASP A 141 24.79 -27.66 -16.17
N LYS A 142 24.24 -28.59 -15.36
CA LYS A 142 22.83 -28.54 -14.95
C LYS A 142 22.50 -27.32 -14.09
N ALA A 143 23.44 -26.85 -13.28
CA ALA A 143 23.26 -25.66 -12.44
C ALA A 143 23.27 -24.37 -13.27
N ALA A 144 24.15 -24.27 -14.28
CA ALA A 144 24.20 -23.15 -15.23
C ALA A 144 22.90 -23.04 -16.04
N VAL A 145 22.44 -24.14 -16.65
CA VAL A 145 21.15 -24.17 -17.38
C VAL A 145 19.97 -23.78 -16.47
N LYS A 146 20.02 -24.15 -15.19
CA LYS A 146 18.98 -23.78 -14.21
C LYS A 146 19.03 -22.30 -13.85
N GLN A 147 20.20 -21.68 -13.77
CA GLN A 147 20.35 -20.23 -13.56
C GLN A 147 19.85 -19.44 -14.76
N GLU A 148 20.22 -19.82 -15.98
CA GLU A 148 19.75 -19.16 -17.21
C GLU A 148 18.22 -19.17 -17.33
N ARG A 149 17.58 -20.31 -17.02
CA ARG A 149 16.11 -20.41 -16.96
C ARG A 149 15.49 -19.53 -15.88
N ALA A 150 16.19 -19.33 -14.76
CA ALA A 150 15.71 -18.47 -13.67
C ALA A 150 15.84 -16.99 -14.03
N VAL A 151 16.91 -16.58 -14.71
CA VAL A 151 17.10 -15.22 -15.24
C VAL A 151 15.98 -14.89 -16.24
N LYS A 152 15.79 -15.74 -17.26
CA LYS A 152 14.71 -15.56 -18.25
C LYS A 152 13.32 -15.41 -17.61
N LYS A 153 13.03 -16.19 -16.57
CA LYS A 153 11.74 -16.14 -15.86
C LYS A 153 11.57 -14.88 -15.01
N GLU A 154 12.65 -14.25 -14.55
CA GLU A 154 12.57 -12.95 -13.87
C GLU A 154 12.40 -11.83 -14.90
N ASP A 155 13.09 -11.90 -16.05
CA ASP A 155 12.95 -10.95 -17.16
C ASP A 155 11.51 -10.93 -17.71
N ASP A 156 10.89 -12.10 -17.91
CA ASP A 156 9.48 -12.23 -18.36
C ASP A 156 8.48 -11.66 -17.35
N LYS A 157 8.87 -11.52 -16.08
CA LYS A 157 8.00 -11.10 -14.97
C LYS A 157 8.04 -9.60 -14.73
N THR A 158 9.10 -8.94 -15.18
CA THR A 158 9.18 -7.49 -15.26
C THR A 158 8.69 -7.07 -16.65
N PRO A 159 7.41 -6.67 -16.81
CA PRO A 159 7.00 -6.06 -18.07
C PRO A 159 7.84 -4.80 -18.24
N THR A 160 8.71 -4.80 -19.24
CA THR A 160 9.38 -3.61 -19.74
C THR A 160 8.28 -2.62 -20.10
N LEU A 161 8.11 -1.60 -19.26
CA LEU A 161 7.38 -0.39 -19.62
C LEU A 161 8.19 0.26 -20.74
N ALA A 162 7.78 0.00 -21.97
CA ALA A 162 8.17 0.75 -23.15
C ALA A 162 7.30 2.01 -23.24
#